data_AF-A0A6I1VYY1-F1
#
_entry.id   AF-A0A6I1VYY1-F1
#
_cell.length_a   1.000
_cell.length_b   1.000
_cell.length_c   1.000
_cell.angle_alpha   90.00
_cell.angle_beta   90.00
_cell.angle_gamma   90.00
#
_symmetry.space_group_name_H-M   'P 1'
#
loop_
_entity.id
_entity.type
_entity.pdbx_description
1 polymer ?
#
loop_
_entity_poly.entity_id
_entity_poly.type
_entity_poly.pdbx_seq_one_letter_code
_entity_poly.pdbx_strand_id
1 'polypeptide(L)' 'MSNTNIGEIYESFSEDDANRYLADGWVIVAVVSGTRELAGKEEVGPVYVLGKPKEKTGTGLYGQKV' A
#
# COMPACT_ATOMS: atom_id res chain seq x y z
N MET A 1 12.10 -10.16 -10.66
CA MET A 1 11.39 -9.53 -9.53
C MET A 1 11.90 -8.11 -9.40
N SER A 2 11.05 -7.12 -9.64
CA SER A 2 11.41 -5.72 -9.40
C SER A 2 11.38 -5.48 -7.90
N ASN A 3 12.54 -5.16 -7.30
CA ASN A 3 12.59 -4.70 -5.91
C ASN A 3 11.99 -3.30 -5.85
N THR A 4 10.68 -3.22 -5.60
CA THR A 4 10.02 -1.94 -5.31
C THR A 4 10.55 -1.44 -3.96
N ASN A 5 11.29 -0.33 -3.98
CA ASN A 5 11.81 0.28 -2.76
C ASN A 5 10.65 0.98 -2.03
N ILE A 6 10.21 0.40 -0.91
CA ILE A 6 9.11 0.93 -0.11
C ILE A 6 9.66 1.97 0.87
N GLY A 7 9.07 3.16 0.87
CA GLY A 7 9.45 4.27 1.75
C GLY A 7 8.59 4.39 2.99
N GLU A 8 7.33 3.99 2.88
CA GLU A 8 6.32 4.09 3.94
C GLU A 8 5.46 2.82 3.94
N ILE A 9 5.05 2.39 5.13
CA ILE A 9 4.19 1.23 5.34
C ILE A 9 2.93 1.69 6.07
N TYR A 10 1.78 1.17 5.66
CA TYR A 10 0.48 1.40 6.27
C TYR A 10 -0.31 0.09 6.37
N GLU A 11 -1.05 -0.10 7.47
CA GLU A 11 -1.85 -1.29 7.71
C GLU A 11 -3.34 -0.92 7.66
N SER A 12 -4.08 -1.59 6.77
CA SER A 12 -5.52 -1.39 6.63
C SER A 12 -6.29 -2.65 6.99
N PHE A 13 -7.34 -2.49 7.79
CA PHE A 13 -8.22 -3.58 8.25
C PHE A 13 -9.52 -3.69 7.41
N SER A 14 -9.65 -2.85 6.38
CA SER A 14 -10.82 -2.74 5.52
C SER A 14 -10.43 -2.72 4.04
N GLU A 15 -11.21 -3.42 3.21
CA GLU A 15 -11.02 -3.42 1.76
C GLU A 15 -11.22 -2.03 1.14
N ASP A 16 -12.20 -1.26 1.62
CA ASP A 16 -12.50 0.08 1.10
C ASP A 16 -11.33 1.03 1.33
N ASP A 17 -10.77 0.99 2.53
CA ASP A 17 -9.64 1.83 2.90
C ASP A 17 -8.37 1.41 2.14
N ALA A 18 -8.09 0.11 2.04
CA ALA A 18 -6.98 -0.39 1.24
C ALA A 18 -7.06 0.06 -0.23
N ASN A 19 -8.26 0.00 -0.83
CA ASN A 19 -8.49 0.41 -2.21
C ASN A 19 -8.19 1.90 -2.46
N ARG A 20 -8.37 2.79 -1.47
CA ARG A 20 -8.03 4.21 -1.60
C ARG A 20 -6.53 4.40 -1.79
N TYR A 21 -5.72 3.75 -0.94
CA TYR A 21 -4.26 3.81 -1.05
C TYR A 21 -3.75 3.19 -2.35
N LEU A 22 -4.37 2.10 -2.81
CA LEU A 22 -4.04 1.50 -4.11
C LEU A 22 -4.33 2.47 -5.27
N ALA A 23 -5.43 3.23 -5.20
CA ALA A 23 -5.73 4.27 -6.18
C ALA A 23 -4.70 5.41 -6.17
N ASP A 24 -4.11 5.72 -5.01
CA ASP A 24 -3.02 6.68 -4.84
C ASP A 24 -1.63 6.13 -5.25
N GLY A 25 -1.57 4.91 -5.80
CA GLY A 25 -0.33 4.32 -6.32
C GLY A 25 0.50 3.57 -5.28
N TRP A 26 -0.07 3.27 -4.10
CA TRP A 26 0.54 2.33 -3.16
C TRP A 26 0.41 0.88 -3.69
N VAL A 27 1.16 -0.04 -3.09
CA VAL A 27 1.14 -1.46 -3.46
C VAL A 27 0.91 -2.34 -2.23
N ILE A 28 0.25 -3.49 -2.41
CA ILE A 28 0.16 -4.51 -1.37
C ILE A 28 1.53 -5.19 -1.24
N VAL A 29 2.11 -5.14 -0.04
CA VAL A 29 3.37 -5.81 0.31
C VAL A 29 3.12 -7.16 0.97
N ALA A 30 2.07 -7.24 1.80
CA ALA A 30 1.62 -8.48 2.42
C ALA A 30 0.12 -8.42 2.74
N VAL A 31 -0.48 -9.61 2.86
CA VAL A 31 -1.82 -9.77 3.44
C VAL A 31 -1.66 -10.79 4.56
N VAL A 32 -2.02 -10.40 5.78
CA VAL A 32 -1.90 -11.24 6.97
C VAL A 32 -3.25 -11.35 7.68
N SER A 33 -3.43 -12.39 8.49
CA SER A 33 -4.58 -12.48 9.39
C SER A 33 -4.35 -11.63 10.63
N GLY A 34 -5.31 -10.79 11.00
CA GLY A 34 -5.26 -9.98 12.21
C GLY A 34 -6.63 -9.83 12.86
N THR A 35 -6.61 -9.44 14.13
CA THR A 35 -7.82 -9.21 14.91
C THR A 35 -8.37 -7.80 14.61
N ARG A 36 -9.66 -7.70 14.31
CA ARG A 36 -10.36 -6.43 14.08
C ARG A 36 -11.70 -6.41 14.80
N GLU A 37 -12.17 -5.21 15.14
CA GLU A 37 -13.51 -5.02 15.68
C GLU A 37 -14.48 -4.66 14.53
N LEU A 38 -15.49 -5.50 14.31
CA LEU A 38 -16.54 -5.25 13.33
C LEU A 38 -17.89 -5.29 14.05
N ALA A 39 -18.63 -4.18 14.01
CA ALA A 39 -19.93 -4.05 14.66
C ALA A 39 -19.92 -4.45 16.16
N GLY A 40 -18.85 -4.09 16.89
CA GLY A 40 -18.68 -4.40 18.31
C GLY A 40 -18.35 -5.86 18.63
N LYS A 41 -17.96 -6.64 17.62
CA LYS A 41 -17.47 -8.02 17.78
C LYS A 41 -16.02 -8.13 17.31
N GLU A 42 -15.23 -8.86 18.07
CA GLU A 42 -13.88 -9.24 17.68
C GLU A 42 -13.94 -10.35 16.62
N GLU A 43 -13.33 -10.11 15.46
CA GLU A 43 -13.24 -11.05 14.34
C GLU A 43 -11.79 -11.13 13.83
N VAL A 44 -11.38 -12.31 13.38
CA VAL A 44 -10.13 -12.47 12.64
C VAL A 44 -10.39 -12.23 11.16
N GLY A 45 -9.76 -11.20 10.60
CA GLY A 45 -9.91 -10.81 9.20
C GLY A 45 -8.57 -10.48 8.54
N PRO A 46 -8.58 -10.13 7.24
CA PRO A 46 -7.39 -9.71 6.53
C PRO A 46 -6.92 -8.34 7.00
N VAL A 47 -5.60 -8.20 7.16
CA VAL A 47 -4.89 -6.93 7.30
C VAL A 47 -4.05 -6.73 6.05
N TYR A 48 -4.35 -5.68 5.31
CA TYR A 48 -3.65 -5.29 4.10
C TYR A 48 -2.47 -4.41 4.48
N VAL A 49 -1.26 -4.93 4.30
CA VAL A 49 -0.03 -4.17 4.53
C VAL A 49 0.35 -3.50 3.22
N LEU A 50 0.14 -2.20 3.16
CA LEU A 50 0.38 -1.34 2.01
C LEU A 50 1.75 -0.69 2.13
N GLY A 51 2.44 -0.57 0.99
CA GLY A 51 3.71 0.12 0.88
C GLY A 51 3.62 1.26 -0.12
N LYS A 52 4.04 2.46 0.27
CA LYS A 52 4.24 3.56 -0.66
C LYS A 52 5.61 3.39 -1.30
N PRO A 53 5.70 3.21 -2.64
CA PRO A 53 6.99 3.24 -3.30
C PRO A 53 7.67 4.58 -3.04
N LYS A 54 8.97 4.57 -2.76
CA LYS A 54 9.74 5.81 -2.83
C LYS A 54 9.60 6.35 -4.24
N GLU A 55 9.31 7.64 -4.37
CA GLU A 55 9.51 8.31 -5.65
C GLU A 55 10.92 7.97 -6.11
N LYS A 56 11.04 7.36 -7.29
CA LYS A 56 12.35 7.23 -7.90
C LYS A 56 12.84 8.66 -8.06
N THR A 57 13.80 9.08 -7.26
CA THR A 57 14.63 10.26 -7.52
C THR A 57 15.48 9.94 -8.76
N GLY A 58 14.81 9.80 -9.89
CA GLY A 58 15.36 9.83 -11.22
C GLY A 58 14.91 11.15 -11.80
N THR A 59 15.83 12.09 -11.92
CA THR A 59 15.76 13.17 -12.90
C THR A 59 15.59 12.52 -14.29
N GLY A 60 14.34 12.31 -14.67
CA GLY A 60 13.91 11.71 -15.93
C GLY A 60 12.88 12.61 -16.58
N LEU A 61 13.37 13.77 -17.00
CA LEU A 61 12.79 14.78 -17.89
C LEU A 61 11.60 14.30 -18.74
N TYR A 62 10.40 14.82 -18.46
CA TYR A 62 9.53 15.22 -19.58
C TYR A 62 10.13 16.50 -20.17
N GLY A 63 10.89 16.37 -21.25
CA GLY A 63 11.39 17.55 -21.95
C GLY A 63 12.55 17.27 -22.89
N GLN A 64 12.24 16.62 -24.02
CA GLN A 64 12.94 16.75 -25.31
C GLN A 64 14.41 16.28 -25.42
N LYS A 65 14.64 15.43 -26.44
CA LYS A 65 15.95 15.09 -26.98
C LYS A 65 16.50 16.31 -27.74
N VAL A 66 17.64 16.86 -27.32
CA VAL A 66 18.63 17.56 -28.17
C VAL A 66 20.02 17.12 -27.77
#